data_AF-A0A165NKF9-F1
#
_entry.id   AF-A0A165NKF9-F1
#
_cell.length_a   1.000
_cell.length_b   1.000
_cell.length_c   1.000
_cell.angle_alpha   90.00
_cell.angle_beta   90.00
_cell.angle_gamma   90.00
#
_symmetry.space_group_name_H-M   'P 1'
#
loop_
_entity.id
_entity.type
_entity.pdbx_description
1 polymer ?
#
loop_
_entity_poly.entity_id
_entity_poly.type
_entity_poly.pdbx_seq_one_letter_code
_entity_poly.pdbx_strand_id
1 'polypeptide(L)'
;DEILAPYGCEMTWEIKAGLMGKNDQASTAHLFSALPSIALSPEDFLSQRRALQAQRWPHVKLLPGATKLIAHLHAHGIPMAVATGSSRAPFVLKTAHLPETFGLFGDNVVCADDARMLGRKSKPAPDVFLQAAQLLDRSEYDGSKGLVFEDGIPTSRPLVADPQLQQVAGADTSLVVPPETRPMASLEDFAPEEYGLPPYST
;
A
#
# COMPACT_ATOMS: atom_id res chain seq x y z
N ASP A 1 -1.01 -16.30 -9.95
CA ASP A 1 -1.81 -17.07 -10.93
C ASP A 1 -0.94 -17.56 -12.07
N GLU A 2 -0.41 -16.71 -12.96
CA GLU A 2 0.40 -17.15 -14.11
C GLU A 2 1.62 -18.03 -13.78
N ILE A 3 2.40 -17.70 -12.73
CA ILE A 3 3.57 -18.53 -12.33
C ILE A 3 3.14 -19.89 -11.78
N LEU A 4 1.97 -19.96 -11.14
CA LEU A 4 1.50 -21.15 -10.43
C LEU A 4 0.69 -22.08 -11.34
N ALA A 5 0.05 -21.53 -12.38
CA ALA A 5 -0.83 -22.27 -13.29
C ALA A 5 -0.14 -23.47 -13.99
N PRO A 6 1.13 -23.39 -14.45
CA PRO A 6 1.84 -24.54 -15.01
C PRO A 6 2.02 -25.71 -14.04
N TYR A 7 1.94 -25.44 -12.73
CA TYR A 7 2.05 -26.43 -11.66
C TYR A 7 0.68 -26.92 -11.16
N GLY A 8 -0.42 -26.56 -11.84
CA GLY A 8 -1.78 -26.91 -11.43
C GLY A 8 -2.20 -26.27 -10.11
N CYS A 9 -1.51 -25.20 -9.69
CA CYS A 9 -1.76 -24.51 -8.43
C CYS A 9 -2.50 -23.19 -8.69
N GLU A 10 -3.51 -22.91 -7.89
CA GLU A 10 -4.25 -21.65 -7.91
C GLU A 10 -3.91 -20.82 -6.66
N MET A 11 -3.76 -19.51 -6.83
CA MET A 11 -3.67 -18.61 -5.69
C MET A 11 -5.09 -18.27 -5.22
N THR A 12 -5.63 -19.11 -4.32
CA THR A 12 -6.96 -18.87 -3.74
C THR A 12 -7.01 -17.54 -2.99
N TRP A 13 -8.21 -17.03 -2.73
CA TRP A 13 -8.38 -15.81 -1.95
C TRP A 13 -7.79 -15.93 -0.54
N GLU A 14 -7.93 -17.08 0.11
CA GLU A 14 -7.37 -17.34 1.45
C GLU A 14 -5.85 -17.20 1.44
N ILE A 15 -5.18 -17.74 0.41
CA ILE A 15 -3.74 -17.58 0.24
C ILE A 15 -3.43 -16.11 -0.01
N LYS A 16 -4.12 -15.44 -0.95
CA LYS A 16 -3.91 -14.01 -1.28
C LYS A 16 -4.05 -13.12 -0.05
N ALA A 17 -5.11 -13.28 0.73
CA ALA A 17 -5.35 -12.54 1.97
C ALA A 17 -4.22 -12.76 2.98
N GLY A 18 -3.74 -14.00 3.10
CA GLY A 18 -2.58 -14.32 3.91
C GLY A 18 -1.25 -13.73 3.40
N LEU A 19 -1.14 -13.29 2.15
CA LEU A 19 0.06 -12.61 1.63
C LEU A 19 0.06 -11.09 1.87
N MET A 20 -1.12 -10.47 2.04
CA MET A 20 -1.25 -9.02 2.12
C MET A 20 -0.52 -8.44 3.34
N GLY A 21 0.15 -7.31 3.15
CA GLY A 21 0.91 -6.62 4.20
C GLY A 21 2.24 -7.29 4.60
N LYS A 22 2.55 -8.50 4.12
CA LYS A 22 3.83 -9.18 4.38
C LYS A 22 4.92 -8.70 3.43
N ASN A 23 6.17 -8.72 3.91
CA ASN A 23 7.33 -8.54 3.04
C ASN A 23 7.54 -9.76 2.12
N ASP A 24 8.45 -9.65 1.16
CA ASP A 24 8.74 -10.70 0.18
C ASP A 24 9.09 -12.05 0.82
N GLN A 25 9.90 -12.04 1.88
CA GLN A 25 10.31 -13.27 2.56
C GLN A 25 9.13 -13.96 3.25
N ALA A 26 8.35 -13.22 4.04
CA ALA A 26 7.22 -13.76 4.79
C ALA A 26 6.05 -14.15 3.87
N SER A 27 5.82 -13.40 2.80
CA SER A 27 4.80 -13.72 1.80
C SER A 27 5.17 -15.00 1.04
N THR A 28 6.40 -15.13 0.57
CA THR A 28 6.86 -16.37 -0.09
C THR A 28 6.80 -17.56 0.87
N ALA A 29 7.27 -17.44 2.11
CA ALA A 29 7.18 -18.53 3.08
C ALA A 29 5.72 -18.99 3.30
N HIS A 30 4.78 -18.04 3.41
CA HIS A 30 3.36 -18.35 3.56
C HIS A 30 2.78 -19.06 2.34
N LEU A 31 3.10 -18.59 1.13
CA LEU A 31 2.67 -19.21 -0.12
C LEU A 31 3.10 -20.68 -0.20
N PHE A 32 4.38 -20.95 0.08
CA PHE A 32 4.94 -22.30 -0.01
C PHE A 32 4.45 -23.22 1.11
N SER A 33 4.10 -22.66 2.27
CA SER A 33 3.40 -23.41 3.32
C SER A 33 1.98 -23.81 2.90
N ALA A 34 1.31 -23.00 2.07
CA ALA A 34 -0.04 -23.29 1.57
C ALA A 34 -0.03 -24.23 0.35
N LEU A 35 1.11 -24.37 -0.33
CA LEU A 35 1.30 -25.20 -1.53
C LEU A 35 2.43 -26.24 -1.32
N PRO A 36 2.30 -27.17 -0.36
CA PRO A 36 3.42 -28.05 0.03
C PRO A 36 3.87 -29.02 -1.06
N SER A 37 3.03 -29.29 -2.07
CA SER A 37 3.31 -30.23 -3.16
C SER A 37 3.78 -29.56 -4.46
N ILE A 38 4.00 -28.24 -4.47
CA ILE A 38 4.38 -27.53 -5.69
C ILE A 38 5.80 -27.91 -6.13
N ALA A 39 5.97 -28.27 -7.40
CA ALA A 39 7.26 -28.59 -8.01
C ALA A 39 8.01 -27.33 -8.50
N LEU A 40 8.01 -26.27 -7.70
CA LEU A 40 8.66 -24.98 -7.96
C LEU A 40 9.48 -24.61 -6.72
N SER A 41 10.68 -24.04 -6.87
CA SER A 41 11.44 -23.56 -5.71
C SER A 41 11.01 -22.13 -5.33
N PRO A 42 11.12 -21.73 -4.05
CA PRO A 42 10.91 -20.34 -3.64
C PRO A 42 11.77 -19.33 -4.39
N GLU A 43 13.01 -19.71 -4.72
CA GLU A 43 13.95 -18.88 -5.47
C GLU A 43 13.50 -18.67 -6.91
N ASP A 44 13.11 -19.75 -7.60
CA ASP A 44 12.60 -19.69 -8.98
C ASP A 44 11.29 -18.90 -9.04
N PHE A 45 10.38 -19.12 -8.08
CA PHE A 45 9.15 -18.33 -7.97
C PHE A 45 9.44 -16.84 -7.85
N LEU A 46 10.35 -16.46 -6.94
CA LEU A 46 10.74 -15.07 -6.75
C LEU A 46 11.42 -14.48 -8.00
N SER A 47 12.26 -15.26 -8.69
CA SER A 47 12.91 -14.86 -9.94
C SER A 47 11.89 -14.58 -11.04
N GLN A 48 10.99 -15.52 -11.30
CA GLN A 48 9.91 -15.36 -12.29
C GLN A 48 8.98 -14.19 -11.93
N ARG A 49 8.64 -14.05 -10.65
CA ARG A 49 7.79 -12.95 -10.16
C ARG A 49 8.44 -11.60 -10.40
N ARG A 50 9.73 -11.45 -10.10
CA ARG A 50 10.47 -10.21 -10.36
C ARG A 50 10.52 -9.89 -11.86
N ALA A 51 10.76 -10.88 -12.70
CA ALA A 51 10.78 -10.69 -14.15
C ALA A 51 9.42 -10.20 -14.69
N LEU A 52 8.32 -10.84 -14.28
CA LEU A 52 6.97 -10.41 -14.67
C LEU A 52 6.61 -9.03 -14.10
N GLN A 53 6.98 -8.75 -12.84
CA GLN A 53 6.75 -7.45 -12.22
C GLN A 53 7.52 -6.33 -12.93
N ALA A 54 8.78 -6.55 -13.30
CA ALA A 54 9.58 -5.59 -14.04
C ALA A 54 8.97 -5.25 -15.41
N GLN A 55 8.31 -6.20 -16.07
CA GLN A 55 7.59 -5.98 -17.33
C GLN A 55 6.25 -5.24 -17.12
N ARG A 56 5.58 -5.45 -15.99
CA ARG A 56 4.20 -4.97 -15.76
C ARG A 56 4.10 -3.65 -15.01
N TRP A 57 4.99 -3.41 -14.04
CA TRP A 57 4.97 -2.19 -13.24
C TRP A 57 5.05 -0.90 -14.07
N PRO A 58 5.82 -0.82 -15.16
CA PRO A 58 5.82 0.36 -16.04
C PRO A 58 4.48 0.65 -16.74
N HIS A 59 3.49 -0.24 -16.60
CA HIS A 59 2.17 -0.13 -17.21
C HIS A 59 1.03 -0.12 -16.18
N VAL A 60 1.34 -0.09 -14.88
CA VAL A 60 0.29 0.03 -13.86
C VAL A 60 -0.43 1.36 -14.02
N LYS A 61 -1.74 1.34 -13.76
CA LYS A 61 -2.59 2.52 -13.81
C LYS A 61 -2.87 3.00 -12.39
N LEU A 62 -3.04 4.31 -12.26
CA LEU A 62 -3.56 4.90 -11.04
C LEU A 62 -4.99 4.41 -10.77
N LEU A 63 -5.34 4.32 -9.49
CA LEU A 63 -6.73 4.09 -9.10
C LEU A 63 -7.60 5.27 -9.53
N PRO A 64 -8.88 5.03 -9.89
CA PRO A 64 -9.83 6.11 -10.14
C PRO A 64 -9.83 7.14 -9.01
N GLY A 65 -9.82 8.44 -9.36
CA GLY A 65 -9.77 9.54 -8.40
C GLY A 65 -8.39 9.91 -7.84
N ALA A 66 -7.36 9.06 -7.95
CA ALA A 66 -6.05 9.31 -7.35
C ALA A 66 -5.39 10.60 -7.88
N THR A 67 -5.33 10.79 -9.20
CA THR A 67 -4.78 12.02 -9.81
C THR A 67 -5.54 13.26 -9.37
N LYS A 68 -6.89 13.19 -9.35
CA LYS A 68 -7.75 14.31 -8.92
C LYS A 68 -7.46 14.70 -7.48
N LEU A 69 -7.42 13.73 -6.57
CA LEU A 69 -7.17 13.95 -5.15
C LEU A 69 -5.78 14.55 -4.93
N ILE A 70 -4.72 13.93 -5.48
CA ILE A 70 -3.34 14.38 -5.29
C ILE A 70 -3.13 15.78 -5.85
N ALA A 71 -3.63 16.06 -7.05
CA ALA A 71 -3.56 17.39 -7.65
C ALA A 71 -4.31 18.45 -6.82
N HIS A 72 -5.48 18.10 -6.28
CA HIS A 72 -6.27 18.98 -5.43
C HIS A 72 -5.56 19.33 -4.11
N LEU A 73 -5.01 18.32 -3.42
CA LEU A 73 -4.25 18.53 -2.19
C LEU A 73 -3.02 19.40 -2.44
N HIS A 74 -2.29 19.13 -3.52
CA HIS A 74 -1.13 19.93 -3.93
C HIS A 74 -1.50 21.39 -4.21
N ALA A 75 -2.57 21.63 -4.99
CA ALA A 75 -3.01 22.97 -5.36
C ALA A 75 -3.42 23.83 -4.14
N HIS A 76 -3.87 23.20 -3.07
CA HIS A 76 -4.23 23.86 -1.81
C HIS A 76 -3.09 23.88 -0.77
N GLY A 77 -1.89 23.45 -1.14
CA GLY A 77 -0.73 23.44 -0.25
C GLY A 77 -0.88 22.47 0.94
N ILE A 78 -1.70 21.42 0.80
CA ILE A 78 -1.85 20.39 1.82
C ILE A 78 -0.61 19.48 1.78
N PRO A 79 0.18 19.36 2.87
CA PRO A 79 1.35 18.49 2.89
C PRO A 79 0.96 17.03 2.72
N MET A 80 1.65 16.33 1.82
CA MET A 80 1.36 14.94 1.50
C MET A 80 2.66 14.16 1.22
N ALA A 81 2.64 12.87 1.57
CA ALA A 81 3.77 11.97 1.41
C ALA A 81 3.29 10.60 0.95
N VAL A 82 4.17 9.86 0.26
CA VAL A 82 3.98 8.44 -0.01
C VAL A 82 4.69 7.63 1.08
N ALA A 83 3.98 6.71 1.70
CA ALA A 83 4.51 5.73 2.64
C ALA A 83 4.33 4.32 2.05
N THR A 84 5.41 3.68 1.60
CA THR A 84 5.31 2.37 0.92
C THR A 84 6.15 1.29 1.58
N GLY A 85 5.59 0.07 1.65
CA GLY A 85 6.34 -1.14 2.00
C GLY A 85 7.21 -1.67 0.85
N SER A 86 7.15 -1.06 -0.34
CA SER A 86 8.05 -1.40 -1.45
C SER A 86 9.43 -0.79 -1.22
N SER A 87 10.47 -1.50 -1.67
CA SER A 87 11.79 -0.92 -1.87
C SER A 87 11.78 0.15 -2.98
N ARG A 88 12.80 1.00 -3.02
CA ARG A 88 12.90 2.13 -3.95
C ARG A 88 12.87 1.69 -5.42
N ALA A 89 13.58 0.63 -5.78
CA ALA A 89 13.63 0.16 -7.17
C ALA A 89 12.24 -0.27 -7.71
N PRO A 90 11.47 -1.15 -7.02
CA PRO A 90 10.07 -1.41 -7.33
C PRO A 90 9.17 -0.17 -7.35
N PHE A 91 9.36 0.74 -6.40
CA PHE A 91 8.59 1.99 -6.36
C PHE A 91 8.80 2.79 -7.66
N VAL A 92 10.05 3.00 -8.07
CA VAL A 92 10.39 3.73 -9.30
C VAL A 92 9.79 3.05 -10.54
N LEU A 93 9.86 1.71 -10.64
CA LEU A 93 9.24 0.98 -11.75
C LEU A 93 7.72 1.19 -11.84
N LYS A 94 7.03 1.39 -10.70
CA LYS A 94 5.58 1.62 -10.64
C LYS A 94 5.19 3.07 -10.96
N THR A 95 6.10 4.03 -10.86
CA THR A 95 5.75 5.45 -10.81
C THR A 95 6.48 6.32 -11.83
N ALA A 96 7.59 5.86 -12.42
CA ALA A 96 8.40 6.65 -13.34
C ALA A 96 7.64 7.12 -14.59
N HIS A 97 6.63 6.38 -15.03
CA HIS A 97 5.76 6.73 -16.16
C HIS A 97 4.57 7.63 -15.79
N LEU A 98 4.47 8.06 -14.52
CA LEU A 98 3.38 8.88 -13.97
C LEU A 98 3.91 10.17 -13.29
N PRO A 99 4.82 10.93 -13.93
CA PRO A 99 5.48 12.08 -13.29
C PRO A 99 4.51 13.21 -12.94
N GLU A 100 3.40 13.36 -13.68
CA GLU A 100 2.37 14.37 -13.41
C GLU A 100 1.66 14.15 -12.07
N THR A 101 1.62 12.91 -11.59
CA THR A 101 1.02 12.56 -10.30
C THR A 101 2.09 12.41 -9.23
N PHE A 102 3.10 11.56 -9.45
CA PHE A 102 4.10 11.27 -8.41
C PHE A 102 5.16 12.37 -8.24
N GLY A 103 5.36 13.22 -9.24
CA GLY A 103 6.23 14.40 -9.12
C GLY A 103 5.74 15.41 -8.08
N LEU A 104 4.43 15.43 -7.79
CA LEU A 104 3.82 16.33 -6.80
C LEU A 104 4.24 16.02 -5.35
N PHE A 105 4.79 14.83 -5.09
CA PHE A 105 5.33 14.48 -3.76
C PHE A 105 6.78 14.95 -3.57
N GLY A 106 7.51 15.26 -4.64
CA GLY A 106 8.95 15.55 -4.56
C GLY A 106 9.71 14.48 -3.78
N ASP A 107 10.47 14.91 -2.76
CA ASP A 107 11.25 14.02 -1.90
C ASP A 107 10.44 13.39 -0.74
N ASN A 108 9.13 13.68 -0.65
CA ASN A 108 8.24 13.16 0.41
C ASN A 108 7.79 11.73 0.11
N VAL A 109 8.74 10.84 -0.14
CA VAL A 109 8.50 9.41 -0.41
C VAL A 109 9.37 8.57 0.51
N VAL A 110 8.74 7.76 1.34
CA VAL A 110 9.38 6.78 2.23
C VAL A 110 9.22 5.39 1.64
N CYS A 111 10.35 4.76 1.29
CA CYS A 111 10.42 3.36 0.88
C CYS A 111 10.96 2.47 2.02
N ALA A 112 10.71 1.17 1.94
CA ALA A 112 11.09 0.22 2.98
C ALA A 112 12.61 0.07 3.17
N ASP A 113 13.40 0.34 2.13
CA ASP A 113 14.86 0.27 2.09
C ASP A 113 15.55 1.63 2.27
N ASP A 114 14.80 2.68 2.59
CA ASP A 114 15.40 3.99 2.90
C ASP A 114 16.27 3.91 4.16
N ALA A 115 17.38 4.64 4.19
CA ALA A 115 18.27 4.71 5.36
C ALA A 115 17.53 5.14 6.65
N ARG A 116 16.47 5.95 6.50
CA ARG A 116 15.61 6.42 7.60
C ARG A 116 14.78 5.29 8.24
N MET A 117 14.62 4.18 7.52
CA MET A 117 13.90 2.98 7.95
C MET A 117 14.82 1.92 8.57
N LEU A 118 16.14 2.15 8.65
CA LEU A 118 17.07 1.23 9.30
C LEU A 118 16.68 1.04 10.79
N GLY A 119 16.50 -0.21 11.20
CA GLY A 119 16.08 -0.56 12.56
C GLY A 119 14.59 -0.35 12.85
N ARG A 120 13.80 0.11 11.87
CA ARG A 120 12.35 0.27 11.99
C ARG A 120 11.60 -0.98 11.53
N LYS A 121 10.38 -1.16 12.03
CA LYS A 121 9.53 -2.30 11.71
C LYS A 121 8.74 -2.04 10.43
N SER A 122 8.60 -3.06 9.59
CA SER A 122 7.69 -3.04 8.45
C SER A 122 6.23 -3.04 8.91
N LYS A 123 5.30 -2.68 8.00
CA LYS A 123 3.87 -2.87 8.23
C LYS A 123 3.59 -4.30 8.75
N PRO A 124 2.68 -4.48 9.73
CA PRO A 124 1.66 -3.53 10.19
C PRO A 124 2.12 -2.51 11.25
N ALA A 125 3.41 -2.46 11.60
CA ALA A 125 3.91 -1.41 12.50
C ALA A 125 3.75 -0.01 11.86
N PRO A 126 3.50 1.04 12.67
CA PRO A 126 3.20 2.38 12.16
C PRO A 126 4.42 3.14 11.64
N ASP A 127 5.62 2.57 11.75
CA ASP A 127 6.91 3.24 11.60
C ASP A 127 7.07 3.98 10.26
N VAL A 128 6.59 3.40 9.15
CA VAL A 128 6.67 4.03 7.82
C VAL A 128 5.79 5.28 7.73
N PHE A 129 4.63 5.28 8.37
CA PHE A 129 3.73 6.43 8.41
C PHE A 129 4.27 7.52 9.34
N LEU A 130 4.85 7.13 10.47
CA LEU A 130 5.52 8.08 11.37
C LEU A 130 6.70 8.74 10.67
N GLN A 131 7.47 7.98 9.88
CA GLN A 131 8.57 8.53 9.10
C GLN A 131 8.06 9.46 7.99
N ALA A 132 6.94 9.13 7.34
CA ALA A 132 6.32 10.01 6.35
C ALA A 132 5.83 11.33 7.00
N ALA A 133 5.20 11.26 8.18
CA ALA A 133 4.80 12.45 8.94
C ALA A 133 6.01 13.32 9.34
N GLN A 134 7.15 12.71 9.68
CA GLN A 134 8.39 13.43 9.93
C GLN A 134 8.89 14.20 8.70
N LEU A 135 8.75 13.66 7.48
CA LEU A 135 9.12 14.39 6.25
C LEU A 135 8.25 15.61 5.98
N LEU A 136 7.03 15.62 6.51
CA LEU A 136 6.08 16.72 6.34
C LEU A 136 6.22 17.79 7.43
N ASP A 137 7.28 17.74 8.24
CA ASP A 137 7.45 18.55 9.45
C ASP A 137 6.22 18.46 10.37
N ARG A 138 5.69 17.24 10.51
CA ARG A 138 4.58 16.90 11.41
C ARG A 138 5.04 15.85 12.43
N SER A 139 6.27 15.99 12.95
CA SER A 139 6.87 15.07 13.92
C SER A 139 6.09 14.97 15.24
N GLU A 140 5.31 15.99 15.59
CA GLU A 140 4.35 15.99 16.70
C GLU A 140 2.99 15.37 16.29
N TYR A 141 3.02 14.35 15.42
CA TYR A 141 1.83 13.60 15.05
C TYR A 141 1.31 12.81 16.27
N ASP A 142 0.44 13.44 17.05
CA ASP A 142 -0.29 12.82 18.15
C ASP A 142 -1.37 11.83 17.67
N GLY A 143 -1.58 11.73 16.34
CA GLY A 143 -2.61 10.89 15.72
C GLY A 143 -3.92 11.60 15.44
N SER A 144 -4.08 12.88 15.82
CA SER A 144 -5.33 13.63 15.66
C SER A 144 -5.42 14.46 14.36
N LYS A 145 -4.32 14.62 13.62
CA LYS A 145 -4.23 15.55 12.47
C LYS A 145 -3.53 14.96 11.24
N GLY A 146 -4.07 13.87 10.68
CA GLY A 146 -3.62 13.36 9.38
C GLY A 146 -4.49 12.21 8.87
N LEU A 147 -4.59 12.10 7.55
CA LEU A 147 -5.37 11.08 6.86
C LEU A 147 -4.43 10.08 6.18
N VAL A 148 -4.73 8.80 6.32
CA VAL A 148 -4.02 7.72 5.63
C VAL A 148 -5.00 7.02 4.69
N PHE A 149 -4.60 6.84 3.44
CA PHE A 149 -5.32 6.06 2.43
C PHE A 149 -4.56 4.74 2.23
N GLU A 150 -5.20 3.59 2.50
CA GLU A 150 -4.61 2.26 2.29
C GLU A 150 -5.64 1.27 1.75
N ASP A 151 -5.14 0.35 0.95
CA ASP A 151 -5.85 -0.79 0.37
C ASP A 151 -5.53 -2.12 1.08
N GLY A 152 -4.72 -2.08 2.14
CA GLY A 152 -4.32 -3.25 2.94
C GLY A 152 -5.11 -3.43 4.24
N ILE A 153 -5.07 -4.64 4.79
CA ILE A 153 -5.62 -4.96 6.12
C ILE A 153 -4.96 -4.04 7.18
N PRO A 154 -5.72 -3.45 8.13
CA PRO A 154 -5.38 -2.18 8.76
C PRO A 154 -4.07 -2.20 9.57
N THR A 155 -3.34 -1.09 9.46
CA THR A 155 -2.50 -0.58 10.55
C THR A 155 -3.39 0.16 11.56
N SER A 156 -2.95 0.23 12.81
CA SER A 156 -3.74 0.57 14.00
C SER A 156 -4.29 2.02 14.13
N ARG A 157 -4.56 2.77 13.04
CA ARG A 157 -4.91 4.22 13.07
C ARG A 157 -5.81 4.68 11.90
N PRO A 158 -6.49 5.86 11.98
CA PRO A 158 -7.60 6.23 11.11
C PRO A 158 -7.27 6.04 9.64
N LEU A 159 -8.03 5.17 8.98
CA LEU A 159 -7.77 4.75 7.61
C LEU A 159 -9.01 5.02 6.75
N VAL A 160 -8.82 5.43 5.50
CA VAL A 160 -9.85 5.29 4.48
C VAL A 160 -9.51 4.02 3.70
N ALA A 161 -10.34 2.96 3.82
CA ALA A 161 -10.03 1.59 3.37
C ALA A 161 -11.03 1.04 2.32
N ASP A 162 -10.64 0.08 1.49
CA ASP A 162 -11.47 -0.51 0.43
C ASP A 162 -12.62 -1.43 0.98
N PRO A 163 -13.89 -1.28 0.55
CA PRO A 163 -15.02 -2.09 0.98
C PRO A 163 -14.96 -3.57 0.54
N GLN A 164 -14.12 -3.97 -0.43
CA GLN A 164 -13.95 -5.38 -0.81
C GLN A 164 -13.31 -6.23 0.30
N LEU A 165 -12.65 -5.61 1.27
CA LEU A 165 -12.02 -6.27 2.42
C LEU A 165 -12.97 -6.61 3.58
N GLN A 166 -14.22 -6.14 3.55
CA GLN A 166 -15.17 -6.38 4.65
C GLN A 166 -15.70 -7.82 4.73
N GLN A 167 -15.51 -8.65 3.71
CA GLN A 167 -16.24 -9.91 3.59
C GLN A 167 -15.56 -11.15 4.21
N VAL A 168 -14.27 -11.09 4.63
CA VAL A 168 -13.53 -12.30 5.04
C VAL A 168 -12.65 -12.07 6.26
N ALA A 169 -13.24 -11.78 7.42
CA ALA A 169 -12.59 -11.94 8.71
C ALA A 169 -12.89 -13.35 9.27
N GLY A 170 -12.26 -14.36 8.65
CA GLY A 170 -12.42 -15.79 8.99
C GLY A 170 -11.15 -16.46 9.49
N ALA A 171 -10.10 -15.71 9.84
CA ALA A 171 -8.90 -16.24 10.46
C ALA A 171 -8.42 -15.28 11.56
N ASP A 172 -8.07 -15.88 12.69
CA ASP A 172 -7.77 -15.28 13.98
C ASP A 172 -6.60 -14.26 13.93
N THR A 173 -6.92 -13.00 13.64
CA THR A 173 -6.12 -11.84 14.01
C THR A 173 -7.07 -10.72 14.42
N SER A 174 -7.07 -10.40 15.72
CA SER A 174 -7.80 -9.28 16.33
C SER A 174 -7.27 -7.91 15.86
N LEU A 175 -7.40 -7.64 14.55
CA LEU A 175 -7.03 -6.39 13.94
C LEU A 175 -8.17 -5.40 14.17
N VAL A 176 -8.01 -4.60 15.23
CA VAL A 176 -8.95 -3.54 15.59
C VAL A 176 -8.90 -2.47 14.49
N VAL A 177 -9.93 -2.45 13.64
CA VAL A 177 -10.22 -1.32 12.75
C VAL A 177 -10.53 -0.13 13.66
N PRO A 178 -9.78 0.99 13.58
CA PRO A 178 -10.10 2.18 14.35
C PRO A 178 -11.53 2.66 14.02
N PRO A 179 -12.35 3.04 15.00
CA PRO A 179 -13.77 3.35 14.79
C PRO A 179 -14.00 4.52 13.80
N GLU A 180 -13.00 5.38 13.63
CA GLU A 180 -12.98 6.47 12.67
C GLU A 180 -12.55 6.07 11.24
N THR A 181 -12.29 4.79 10.98
CA THR A 181 -12.01 4.26 9.63
C THR A 181 -13.25 4.32 8.77
N ARG A 182 -13.16 4.93 7.59
CA ARG A 182 -14.28 5.00 6.64
C ARG A 182 -13.99 4.17 5.40
N PRO A 183 -14.78 3.12 5.12
CA PRO A 183 -14.59 2.36 3.91
C PRO A 183 -15.00 3.19 2.67
N MET A 184 -14.31 3.01 1.55
CA MET A 184 -14.53 3.76 0.32
C MET A 184 -14.23 2.92 -0.91
N ALA A 185 -15.22 2.82 -1.82
CA ALA A 185 -15.11 2.00 -3.02
C ALA A 185 -14.19 2.60 -4.08
N SER A 186 -14.13 3.93 -4.17
CA SER A 186 -13.29 4.68 -5.11
C SER A 186 -12.82 5.98 -4.48
N LEU A 187 -11.60 6.44 -4.77
CA LEU A 187 -11.14 7.77 -4.35
C LEU A 187 -11.94 8.91 -4.99
N GLU A 188 -12.76 8.61 -5.99
CA GLU A 188 -13.74 9.55 -6.56
C GLU A 188 -14.82 9.94 -5.55
N ASP A 189 -15.11 9.06 -4.57
CA ASP A 189 -16.12 9.27 -3.53
C ASP A 189 -15.58 10.04 -2.32
N PHE A 190 -14.27 10.34 -2.28
CA PHE A 190 -13.69 11.12 -1.19
C PHE A 190 -14.18 12.56 -1.24
N ALA A 191 -14.87 13.00 -0.19
CA ALA A 191 -15.28 14.39 0.02
C ALA A 191 -14.29 15.10 0.97
N PRO A 192 -13.37 15.95 0.47
CA PRO A 192 -12.34 16.57 1.31
C PRO A 192 -12.91 17.37 2.51
N GLU A 193 -14.04 18.05 2.31
CA GLU A 193 -14.71 18.89 3.31
C GLU A 193 -15.18 18.13 4.55
N GLU A 194 -15.47 16.84 4.43
CA GLU A 194 -15.84 16.00 5.59
C GLU A 194 -14.69 15.80 6.57
N TYR A 195 -13.47 16.09 6.12
CA TYR A 195 -12.23 16.00 6.89
C TYR A 195 -11.59 17.37 7.14
N GLY A 196 -12.34 18.46 6.92
CA GLY A 196 -11.86 19.83 7.13
C GLY A 196 -10.85 20.30 6.08
N LEU A 197 -10.78 19.64 4.92
CA LEU A 197 -9.98 20.07 3.77
C LEU A 197 -10.81 20.95 2.83
N PRO A 198 -10.19 21.77 1.97
CA PRO A 198 -10.90 22.55 0.96
C PRO A 198 -11.72 21.64 0.03
N PRO A 199 -12.99 21.97 -0.29
CA PRO A 199 -13.82 21.16 -1.18
C PRO A 199 -13.27 21.20 -2.61
N TYR A 200 -13.59 20.18 -3.42
CA TYR A 200 -13.27 20.23 -4.86
C TYR A 200 -13.94 21.43 -5.54
N SER A 201 -13.25 22.03 -6.50
CA SER A 201 -13.86 23.05 -7.36
C SER A 201 -15.01 22.43 -8.17
N THR A 202 -16.16 23.10 -8.16
CA THR A 202 -17.32 22.79 -9.02
C THR A 202 -17.05 23.05 -10.48
#